data_AF-A0AA38CSW8-F1
#
_entry.id   AF-A0AA38CSW8-F1
#
_cell.length_a   1.000
_cell.length_b   1.000
_cell.length_c   1.000
_cell.angle_alpha   90.00
_cell.angle_beta   90.00
_cell.angle_gamma   90.00
#
_symmetry.space_group_name_H-M   'P 1'
#
loop_
_entity.id
_entity.type
_entity.pdbx_description
1 polymer ?
#
loop_
_entity_poly.entity_id
_entity_poly.type
_entity_poly.pdbx_seq_one_letter_code
_entity_poly.pdbx_strand_id
1 'polypeptide(L)'
;MFVENFSINIAHKISITDLYNIRQFDDESIADFVARWRGIINQLSFSLPQSQQIELFTRSCANHISSTLRIQTFHTFEEAFTMARVVDSKFPALSK
;
A
#
# COMPACT_ATOMS: atom_id res chain seq x y z
N MET A 1 34.16 12.08 -28.56
CA MET A 1 33.50 12.29 -27.26
C MET A 1 32.31 11.33 -27.23
N PHE A 2 32.56 10.06 -26.89
CA PHE A 2 32.04 9.43 -25.65
C PHE A 2 30.54 9.70 -25.48
N VAL A 3 29.68 8.97 -26.19
CA VAL A 3 28.99 7.74 -25.73
C VAL A 3 27.86 8.08 -24.73
N GLU A 4 26.63 7.77 -25.18
CA GLU A 4 25.48 7.40 -24.35
C GLU A 4 24.81 8.45 -23.46
N ASN A 5 24.02 9.33 -24.08
CA ASN A 5 22.75 9.78 -23.47
C ASN A 5 21.63 8.73 -23.68
N PHE A 6 21.99 7.43 -23.63
CA PHE A 6 21.03 6.40 -23.24
C PHE A 6 20.95 6.43 -21.72
N SER A 7 20.36 7.50 -21.17
CA SER A 7 19.65 7.37 -19.91
C SER A 7 18.46 6.47 -20.21
N ILE A 8 18.71 5.15 -20.26
CA ILE A 8 17.67 4.15 -20.22
C ILE A 8 16.91 4.53 -18.96
N ASN A 9 15.71 5.07 -19.16
CA ASN A 9 14.70 5.15 -18.13
C ASN A 9 14.33 3.68 -17.89
N ILE A 10 15.23 2.94 -17.23
CA ILE A 10 14.93 1.64 -16.66
C ILE A 10 13.94 2.02 -15.59
N ALA A 11 12.66 2.11 -15.98
CA ALA A 11 11.55 2.13 -15.06
C ALA A 11 11.90 1.04 -14.06
N HIS A 12 12.28 1.43 -12.84
CA HIS A 12 12.58 0.51 -11.77
C HIS A 12 11.27 -0.24 -11.53
N LYS A 13 11.09 -1.35 -12.24
CA LYS A 13 9.87 -2.15 -12.15
C LYS A 13 9.88 -2.68 -10.74
N ILE A 14 8.93 -2.20 -9.95
CA ILE A 14 8.67 -2.68 -8.59
C ILE A 14 8.49 -4.19 -8.69
N SER A 15 9.32 -4.94 -7.97
CA SER A 15 9.19 -6.39 -7.88
C SER A 15 8.08 -6.76 -6.91
N ILE A 16 7.58 -8.00 -7.00
CA ILE A 16 6.59 -8.49 -6.03
C ILE A 16 7.16 -8.47 -4.59
N THR A 17 8.47 -8.66 -4.44
CA THR A 17 9.17 -8.60 -3.15
C THR A 17 9.11 -7.21 -2.55
N ASP A 18 9.24 -6.17 -3.38
CA ASP A 18 9.13 -4.77 -2.93
C ASP A 18 7.72 -4.48 -2.38
N LEU A 19 6.68 -5.09 -2.97
CA LEU A 19 5.31 -4.96 -2.48
C LEU A 19 5.11 -5.52 -1.07
N TYR A 20 5.74 -6.67 -0.76
CA TYR A 20 5.65 -7.27 0.58
C TYR A 20 6.35 -6.44 1.66
N ASN A 21 7.29 -5.57 1.26
CA ASN A 21 8.03 -4.67 2.13
C ASN A 21 7.34 -3.32 2.32
N ILE A 22 6.29 -3.02 1.54
CA ILE A 22 5.51 -1.80 1.76
C ILE A 22 4.85 -1.88 3.13
N ARG A 23 5.11 -0.89 3.96
CA ARG A 23 4.47 -0.68 5.26
C ARG A 23 3.99 0.77 5.35
N GLN A 24 2.88 0.97 6.04
CA GLN A 24 2.47 2.27 6.56
C GLN A 24 3.50 2.72 7.60
N PHE A 25 3.93 3.98 7.56
CA PHE A 25 4.81 4.52 8.58
C PHE A 25 4.01 4.83 9.87
N ASP A 26 4.70 4.86 11.01
CA ASP A 26 4.05 5.02 12.32
C ASP A 26 3.28 6.35 12.48
N ASP A 27 3.74 7.40 11.78
CA ASP A 27 3.19 8.75 11.79
C ASP A 27 2.41 9.10 10.50
N GLU A 28 2.23 8.14 9.60
CA GLU A 28 1.55 8.33 8.32
C GLU A 28 0.06 8.01 8.46
N SER A 29 -0.80 8.91 7.98
CA SER A 29 -2.24 8.67 7.95
C SER A 29 -2.60 7.55 6.97
N ILE A 30 -3.73 6.87 7.17
CA ILE A 30 -4.16 5.82 6.23
C ILE A 30 -4.40 6.38 4.81
N ALA A 31 -4.80 7.64 4.70
CA ALA A 31 -5.07 8.28 3.42
C ALA A 31 -3.76 8.52 2.65
N ASP A 32 -2.72 9.03 3.32
CA ASP A 32 -1.40 9.26 2.75
C ASP A 32 -0.74 7.94 2.36
N PHE A 33 -0.84 6.94 3.25
CA PHE A 33 -0.38 5.59 2.98
C PHE A 33 -1.02 5.00 1.71
N VAL A 34 -2.33 5.11 1.56
CA VAL A 34 -3.04 4.58 0.39
C VAL A 34 -2.68 5.32 -0.89
N ALA A 35 -2.46 6.64 -0.83
CA ALA A 35 -1.97 7.40 -1.98
C ALA A 35 -0.59 6.89 -2.44
N ARG A 36 0.33 6.69 -1.50
CA ARG A 36 1.66 6.12 -1.77
C ARG A 36 1.59 4.68 -2.27
N TRP A 37 0.77 3.85 -1.63
CA TRP A 37 0.57 2.45 -2.00
C TRP A 37 0.03 2.33 -3.43
N ARG A 38 -0.99 3.12 -3.80
CA ARG A 38 -1.52 3.18 -5.18
C ARG A 38 -0.45 3.63 -6.18
N GLY A 39 0.38 4.61 -5.81
CA GLY A 39 1.51 5.05 -6.62
C GLY A 39 2.50 3.93 -6.94
N ILE A 40 2.76 3.03 -5.98
CA ILE A 40 3.65 1.89 -6.16
C ILE A 40 2.98 0.78 -7.00
N ILE A 41 1.71 0.47 -6.72
CA ILE A 41 0.95 -0.55 -7.45
C ILE A 41 0.81 -0.19 -8.93
N ASN A 42 0.63 1.09 -9.26
CA ASN A 42 0.56 1.57 -10.64
C ASN A 42 1.89 1.44 -11.42
N GLN A 43 3.01 1.23 -10.73
CA GLN A 43 4.32 1.02 -11.35
C GLN A 43 4.61 -0.46 -11.63
N LEU A 44 3.72 -1.36 -11.22
CA LEU A 44 3.85 -2.78 -11.53
C LEU A 44 3.68 -3.02 -13.03
N SER A 45 4.49 -3.92 -13.57
CA SER A 45 4.36 -4.35 -14.97
C SER A 45 3.19 -5.33 -15.19
N PHE A 46 2.42 -5.64 -14.15
CA PHE A 46 1.31 -6.59 -14.16
C PHE A 46 0.21 -6.12 -13.21
N SER A 47 -1.02 -6.58 -13.47
CA SER A 47 -2.15 -6.31 -12.59
C SER A 47 -2.24 -7.39 -11.50
N LEU A 48 -2.50 -6.98 -10.27
CA LEU A 48 -2.76 -7.88 -9.16
C LEU A 48 -4.25 -8.22 -9.08
N PRO A 49 -4.63 -9.49 -8.89
CA PRO A 49 -5.98 -9.87 -8.51
C PRO A 49 -6.45 -9.10 -7.27
N GLN A 50 -7.75 -8.79 -7.21
CA GLN A 50 -8.34 -8.00 -6.13
C GLN A 50 -8.10 -8.62 -4.74
N SER A 51 -8.18 -9.95 -4.63
CA SER A 51 -7.86 -10.67 -3.40
C SER A 51 -6.42 -10.46 -2.93
N GLN A 52 -5.45 -10.45 -3.85
CA GLN A 52 -4.04 -10.18 -3.54
C GLN A 52 -3.82 -8.73 -3.15
N GLN A 53 -4.51 -7.79 -3.79
CA GLN A 53 -4.46 -6.38 -3.40
C GLN A 53 -4.97 -6.18 -1.97
N ILE A 54 -6.09 -6.82 -1.61
CA ILE A 54 -6.65 -6.76 -0.26
C ILE A 54 -5.70 -7.39 0.76
N GLU A 55 -5.12 -8.55 0.47
CA GLU A 55 -4.16 -9.22 1.36
C GLU A 55 -2.92 -8.35 1.60
N LEU A 56 -2.30 -7.85 0.53
CA LEU A 56 -1.12 -6.99 0.61
C LEU A 56 -1.44 -5.71 1.38
N PHE A 57 -2.51 -5.00 1.02
CA PHE A 57 -2.96 -3.81 1.71
C PHE A 57 -3.17 -4.06 3.22
N THR A 58 -3.89 -5.11 3.56
CA THR A 58 -4.18 -5.50 4.96
C THR A 58 -2.90 -5.76 5.74
N ARG A 59 -1.89 -6.41 5.13
CA ARG A 59 -0.61 -6.70 5.79
C ARG A 59 0.31 -5.48 5.85
N SER A 60 0.15 -4.53 4.94
CA SER A 60 0.97 -3.32 4.87
C SER A 60 0.49 -2.19 5.78
N CYS A 61 -0.78 -2.18 6.19
CA CYS A 61 -1.30 -1.22 7.16
C CYS A 61 -0.61 -1.33 8.53
N ALA A 62 -0.66 -0.25 9.31
CA ALA A 62 -0.21 -0.23 10.69
C ALA A 62 -0.88 -1.34 11.52
N ASN A 63 -0.19 -1.86 12.54
CA ASN A 63 -0.63 -3.05 13.28
C ASN A 63 -2.06 -2.95 13.84
N HIS A 64 -2.46 -1.79 14.33
CA HIS A 64 -3.80 -1.57 14.89
C HIS A 64 -4.89 -1.67 13.81
N ILE A 65 -4.65 -1.14 12.61
CA ILE A 65 -5.53 -1.27 11.45
C ILE A 65 -5.51 -2.71 10.93
N SER A 66 -4.32 -3.25 10.70
CA SER A 66 -4.12 -4.61 10.15
C SER A 66 -4.84 -5.67 11.00
N SER A 67 -4.77 -5.57 12.33
CA SER A 67 -5.43 -6.51 13.24
C SER A 67 -6.96 -6.51 13.07
N THR A 68 -7.57 -5.34 12.88
CA THR A 68 -9.01 -5.21 12.64
C THR A 68 -9.43 -5.65 11.24
N LEU A 69 -8.58 -5.40 10.24
CA LEU A 69 -8.86 -5.82 8.86
C LEU A 69 -8.76 -7.34 8.69
N ARG A 70 -7.79 -8.01 9.36
CA ARG A 70 -7.57 -9.46 9.22
C ARG A 70 -8.72 -10.35 9.71
N ILE A 71 -9.55 -9.85 10.61
CA ILE A 71 -10.71 -10.60 11.14
C ILE A 71 -11.97 -10.38 10.30
N GLN A 72 -11.89 -9.58 9.24
CA GLN A 72 -13.00 -9.26 8.35
C GLN A 72 -12.74 -9.83 6.95
N THR A 73 -13.83 -10.11 6.23
CA THR A 73 -13.77 -10.53 4.84
C THR A 73 -14.15 -9.36 3.96
N PHE A 74 -13.28 -9.01 3.01
CA PHE A 74 -13.53 -7.97 2.02
C PHE A 74 -13.55 -8.58 0.63
N HIS A 75 -14.51 -8.16 -0.19
CA HIS A 75 -14.60 -8.55 -1.59
C HIS A 75 -13.91 -7.52 -2.48
N THR A 76 -13.84 -6.28 -2.02
CA THR A 76 -13.21 -5.18 -2.76
C THR A 76 -12.16 -4.45 -1.95
N PHE A 77 -11.18 -3.87 -2.66
CA PHE A 77 -10.20 -2.98 -2.03
C PHE A 77 -10.88 -1.77 -1.37
N GLU A 78 -11.93 -1.21 -1.98
CA GLU A 78 -12.65 -0.06 -1.44
C GLU A 78 -13.36 -0.37 -0.12
N GLU A 79 -13.88 -1.59 0.06
CA GLU A 79 -14.41 -2.05 1.35
C GLU A 79 -13.31 -2.08 2.42
N ALA A 80 -12.16 -2.69 2.10
CA ALA A 80 -11.02 -2.76 3.01
C ALA A 80 -10.49 -1.37 3.36
N PHE A 81 -10.37 -0.47 2.38
CA PHE A 81 -9.93 0.90 2.58
C PHE A 81 -10.91 1.71 3.42
N THR A 82 -12.21 1.59 3.16
CA THR A 82 -13.25 2.27 3.94
C THR A 82 -13.20 1.84 5.41
N MET A 83 -13.05 0.54 5.66
CA MET A 83 -12.88 0.03 7.03
C MET A 83 -11.58 0.54 7.65
N ALA A 84 -10.47 0.56 6.91
CA ALA A 84 -9.20 1.09 7.39
C ALA A 84 -9.33 2.56 7.84
N ARG A 85 -10.04 3.39 7.07
CA ARG A 85 -10.36 4.78 7.44
C ARG A 85 -11.21 4.88 8.70
N VAL A 86 -12.20 4.01 8.87
CA VAL A 86 -13.01 3.98 10.09
C VAL A 86 -12.15 3.63 11.30
N VAL A 87 -11.25 2.66 11.18
CA VAL A 87 -10.33 2.29 12.27
C VAL A 87 -9.38 3.44 12.58
N ASP A 88 -8.73 4.01 11.57
CA ASP A 88 -7.82 5.16 11.71
C ASP A 88 -8.50 6.35 12.42
N SER A 89 -9.77 6.63 12.07
CA SER A 89 -10.55 7.71 12.72
C SER A 89 -10.95 7.43 14.17
N LYS A 90 -10.99 6.16 14.59
CA LYS A 90 -11.31 5.72 15.96
C LYS A 90 -10.08 5.63 16.84
N PHE A 91 -8.91 5.51 16.22
CA PHE A 91 -7.60 5.55 16.86
C PHE A 91 -6.79 6.67 16.22
N PRO A 92 -7.25 7.95 16.28
CA PRO A 92 -6.37 9.05 15.94
C PRO A 92 -5.15 8.85 16.82
N ALA A 93 -3.97 8.77 16.19
CA ALA A 93 -2.72 8.50 16.89
C ALA A 93 -2.73 9.19 18.25
N LEU A 94 -2.41 8.45 19.30
CA LEU A 94 -2.00 9.01 20.59
C LEU A 94 -0.75 9.87 20.33
N SER A 95 -0.92 11.07 19.79
CA SER A 95 0.05 12.14 19.49
C SER A 95 -0.64 13.10 18.51
N LYS A 96 -1.05 14.31 18.89
CA LYS A 96 -0.37 15.29 19.75
C LYS A 96 -1.33 15.97 20.71
#